data_AF-A0A7J6UCN0-F1
#
_entry.id   AF-A0A7J6UCN0-F1
#
_cell.length_a   1.000
_cell.length_b   1.000
_cell.length_c   1.000
_cell.angle_alpha   90.00
_cell.angle_beta   90.00
_cell.angle_gamma   90.00
#
_symmetry.space_group_name_H-M   'P 1'
#
loop_
_entity.id
_entity.type
_entity.pdbx_description
1 polymer ?
#
loop_
_entity_poly.entity_id
_entity_poly.type
_entity_poly.pdbx_seq_one_letter_code
_entity_poly.pdbx_strand_id
1 'polypeptide(L)'
;MLSSAVVFSIALLLWESVLRCPLDALPAAKSEPSPEGQLNIRTLWALSRPHTIKGTVTAVTTGYVLMYLYSGGTKSNVAAYLRILISGVLANVFIVAINQLTDIDIDKANGKPLPIAA
;
A
#
# COMPACT_ATOMS: atom_id res chain seq x y z
N MET A 1 -28.86 -8.10 4.65
CA MET A 1 -27.50 -7.66 5.03
C MET A 1 -26.53 -8.70 4.50
N LEU A 2 -25.43 -8.31 3.83
CA LEU A 2 -24.37 -9.25 3.48
C LEU A 2 -23.77 -9.80 4.79
N SER A 3 -23.65 -11.13 4.91
CA SER A 3 -23.04 -11.76 6.08
C SER A 3 -21.58 -11.34 6.21
N SER A 4 -21.07 -11.23 7.45
CA SER A 4 -19.65 -10.95 7.73
C SER A 4 -18.72 -11.96 7.04
N ALA A 5 -19.17 -13.21 6.88
CA ALA A 5 -18.45 -14.24 6.12
C ALA A 5 -18.26 -13.86 4.64
N VAL A 6 -19.26 -13.24 4.01
CA VAL A 6 -19.16 -12.85 2.59
C VAL A 6 -18.19 -11.69 2.41
N VAL A 7 -18.20 -10.72 3.33
CA VAL A 7 -17.24 -9.60 3.32
C VAL A 7 -15.81 -10.12 3.45
N PHE A 8 -15.59 -11.07 4.37
CA PHE A 8 -14.29 -11.70 4.58
C PHE A 8 -13.83 -12.50 3.36
N SER A 9 -14.71 -13.29 2.73
CA SER A 9 -14.39 -14.04 1.52
C SER A 9 -14.05 -13.13 0.33
N ILE A 10 -14.76 -12.00 0.17
CA ILE A 10 -14.43 -11.00 -0.87
C ILE A 10 -13.05 -10.41 -0.61
N ALA A 11 -12.74 -10.04 0.63
CA ALA A 11 -11.42 -9.52 0.99
C ALA A 11 -10.30 -10.55 0.72
N LEU A 12 -10.51 -11.81 1.09
CA LEU A 12 -9.57 -12.92 0.82
C LEU A 12 -9.35 -13.17 -0.67
N LEU A 13 -10.43 -13.20 -1.46
CA LEU A 13 -10.34 -13.37 -2.90
C LEU A 13 -9.58 -12.22 -3.56
N LEU A 14 -9.83 -10.98 -3.13
CA LEU A 14 -9.11 -9.80 -3.61
C LEU A 14 -7.63 -9.83 -3.21
N TRP A 15 -7.33 -10.28 -1.99
CA TRP A 15 -5.96 -10.47 -1.51
C TRP A 15 -5.18 -11.48 -2.38
N GLU A 16 -5.76 -12.65 -2.61
CA GLU A 16 -5.13 -13.72 -3.41
C GLU A 16 -5.01 -13.35 -4.90
N SER A 17 -5.99 -12.64 -5.47
CA SER A 17 -6.04 -12.32 -6.90
C SER A 17 -5.27 -11.06 -7.32
N VAL A 18 -5.30 -9.99 -6.53
CA VAL A 18 -4.78 -8.67 -6.94
C VAL A 18 -3.37 -8.41 -6.38
N LEU A 19 -3.00 -8.99 -5.23
CA LEU A 19 -1.88 -8.47 -4.43
C LEU A 19 -0.80 -9.48 -4.08
N ARG A 20 -1.01 -10.78 -4.30
CA ARG A 20 -0.02 -11.81 -3.98
C ARG A 20 1.18 -11.88 -4.93
N CYS A 21 1.03 -11.40 -6.16
CA CYS A 21 2.01 -11.60 -7.25
C CYS A 21 2.71 -10.31 -7.73
N PRO A 22 2.03 -9.16 -7.95
CA PRO A 22 2.66 -8.02 -8.62
C PRO A 22 3.51 -7.13 -7.69
N LEU A 23 3.16 -6.98 -6.41
CA LEU A 23 3.87 -6.08 -5.49
C LEU A 23 5.15 -6.71 -4.91
N ASP A 24 5.17 -8.03 -4.75
CA ASP A 24 6.32 -8.78 -4.21
C ASP A 24 7.37 -9.07 -5.30
N ALA A 25 6.99 -8.98 -6.58
CA ALA A 25 7.89 -9.15 -7.73
C ALA A 25 8.75 -7.90 -8.03
N LEU A 26 8.42 -6.74 -7.42
CA LEU A 26 9.24 -5.55 -7.58
C LEU A 26 10.53 -5.72 -6.77
N PRO A 27 11.70 -5.51 -7.40
CA PRO A 27 12.96 -5.96 -6.85
C PRO A 27 13.15 -5.35 -5.47
N ALA A 28 13.20 -6.20 -4.45
CA ALA A 28 13.77 -5.89 -3.14
C ALA A 28 15.28 -5.69 -3.32
N ALA A 29 15.65 -4.74 -4.17
CA ALA A 29 17.02 -4.43 -4.46
C ALA A 29 17.56 -3.70 -3.24
N LYS A 30 18.52 -4.35 -2.58
CA LYS A 30 19.50 -3.74 -1.69
C LYS A 30 19.83 -2.35 -2.22
N SER A 31 19.39 -1.30 -1.53
CA SER A 31 19.55 0.06 -1.98
C SER A 31 21.02 0.44 -1.91
N GLU A 32 21.71 0.43 -3.05
CA GLU A 32 22.97 1.16 -3.16
C GLU A 32 22.66 2.65 -3.05
N PRO A 33 23.39 3.42 -2.22
CA PRO A 33 23.14 4.85 -2.06
C PRO A 33 23.30 5.53 -3.41
N SER A 34 22.19 6.10 -3.90
CA SER A 34 22.17 6.94 -5.09
C SER A 34 22.97 8.22 -4.80
N PRO A 35 23.73 8.77 -5.76
CA PRO A 35 24.40 10.07 -5.59
C PRO A 35 23.40 11.13 -5.13
N GLU A 36 23.87 12.00 -4.22
CA GLU A 36 23.04 12.99 -3.53
C GLU A 36 22.10 13.73 -4.49
N GLY A 37 20.80 13.70 -4.18
CA GLY A 37 19.77 14.43 -4.91
C GLY A 37 19.05 13.69 -6.04
N GLN A 38 19.40 12.44 -6.37
CA GLN A 38 18.66 11.67 -7.38
C GLN A 38 17.53 10.82 -6.79
N LEU A 39 16.29 11.10 -7.21
CA LEU A 39 15.10 10.34 -6.84
C LEU A 39 15.05 9.01 -7.62
N ASN A 40 15.59 7.95 -7.03
CA ASN A 40 15.51 6.61 -7.61
C ASN A 40 14.17 5.94 -7.26
N ILE A 41 13.51 5.33 -8.25
CA ILE A 41 12.27 4.55 -8.07
C ILE A 41 12.45 3.46 -7.00
N ARG A 42 13.65 2.89 -6.88
CA ARG A 42 13.99 1.90 -5.84
C ARG A 42 13.97 2.49 -4.44
N THR A 43 14.45 3.73 -4.28
CA THR A 43 14.42 4.44 -2.99
C THR A 43 13.00 4.80 -2.61
N LEU A 44 12.20 5.29 -3.57
CA LEU A 44 10.76 5.52 -3.38
C LEU A 44 10.03 4.24 -2.98
N TRP A 45 10.38 3.11 -3.62
CA TRP A 45 9.80 1.82 -3.31
C TRP A 45 10.12 1.36 -1.88
N ALA A 46 11.38 1.44 -1.47
CA ALA A 46 11.81 1.08 -0.12
C ALA A 46 11.23 2.03 0.96
N LEU A 47 11.14 3.33 0.66
CA LEU A 47 10.49 4.33 1.51
C LEU A 47 9.01 3.98 1.70
N SER A 48 8.32 3.57 0.64
CA SER A 48 6.88 3.33 0.67
C SER A 48 6.43 2.11 1.47
N ARG A 49 7.36 1.26 1.96
CA ARG A 49 7.10 -0.01 2.67
C ARG A 49 5.92 -0.78 2.02
N PRO A 50 6.14 -1.45 0.88
CA PRO A 50 5.07 -1.93 -0.01
C PRO A 50 4.04 -2.85 0.65
N HIS A 51 4.42 -3.55 1.73
CA HIS A 51 3.47 -4.34 2.53
C HIS A 51 2.32 -3.52 3.12
N THR A 52 2.51 -2.22 3.38
CA THR A 52 1.46 -1.29 3.86
C THR A 52 0.53 -0.84 2.73
N ILE A 53 1.04 -0.74 1.50
CA ILE A 53 0.24 -0.39 0.31
C ILE A 53 -0.74 -1.53 -0.02
N LYS A 54 -0.32 -2.80 0.12
CA LYS A 54 -1.19 -3.97 -0.08
C LYS A 54 -2.46 -3.90 0.77
N GLY A 55 -2.32 -3.55 2.04
CA GLY A 55 -3.45 -3.40 2.97
C GLY A 55 -4.46 -2.36 2.49
N THR A 56 -3.99 -1.18 2.09
CA THR A 56 -4.89 -0.10 1.64
C THR A 56 -5.57 -0.41 0.30
N VAL A 57 -4.85 -1.00 -0.66
CA VAL A 57 -5.48 -1.44 -1.91
C VAL A 57 -6.58 -2.47 -1.62
N THR A 58 -6.32 -3.44 -0.75
CA THR A 58 -7.33 -4.44 -0.34
C THR A 58 -8.54 -3.76 0.29
N ALA A 59 -8.34 -2.92 1.31
CA ALA A 59 -9.42 -2.29 2.06
C ALA A 59 -10.31 -1.42 1.18
N VAL A 60 -9.71 -0.57 0.33
CA VAL A 60 -10.47 0.32 -0.56
C VAL A 60 -11.22 -0.48 -1.62
N THR A 61 -10.61 -1.52 -2.19
CA THR A 61 -11.24 -2.37 -3.21
C THR A 61 -12.39 -3.18 -2.62
N THR A 62 -12.21 -3.78 -1.43
CA THR A 62 -13.28 -4.48 -0.71
C THR A 62 -14.45 -3.56 -0.41
N GLY A 63 -14.19 -2.33 0.07
CA GLY A 63 -15.23 -1.34 0.32
C GLY A 63 -16.01 -0.95 -0.94
N TYR A 64 -15.32 -0.77 -2.07
CA TYR A 64 -15.95 -0.46 -3.34
C TYR A 64 -16.83 -1.61 -3.84
N VAL A 65 -16.32 -2.85 -3.81
CA VAL A 65 -17.10 -4.04 -4.20
C VAL A 65 -18.31 -4.21 -3.30
N LEU A 66 -18.16 -4.00 -1.99
CA LEU A 66 -19.26 -4.11 -1.04
C LEU A 66 -20.36 -3.07 -1.34
N MET A 67 -19.98 -1.83 -1.61
CA MET A 67 -20.92 -0.77 -1.97
C MET A 67 -21.66 -1.10 -3.28
N TYR A 68 -20.93 -1.58 -4.30
CA TYR A 68 -21.52 -2.00 -5.58
C TYR A 68 -22.54 -3.12 -5.40
N LEU A 69 -22.18 -4.18 -4.66
CA LEU A 69 -23.09 -5.29 -4.37
C LEU A 69 -24.31 -4.86 -3.55
N TYR A 70 -24.12 -3.98 -2.56
CA TYR A 70 -25.22 -3.47 -1.72
C TYR A 70 -26.20 -2.61 -2.53
N SER A 71 -25.73 -1.95 -3.58
CA SER A 71 -26.59 -1.22 -4.53
C SER A 71 -27.34 -2.11 -5.53
N GLY A 72 -27.19 -3.44 -5.44
CA GLY A 72 -27.72 -4.36 -6.44
C GLY A 72 -27.03 -4.23 -7.81
N GLY A 73 -25.78 -3.76 -7.84
CA GLY A 73 -25.02 -3.51 -9.07
C GLY A 73 -25.42 -2.26 -9.84
N THR A 74 -26.28 -1.40 -9.28
CA THR A 74 -26.79 -0.21 -9.98
C THR A 74 -25.90 1.02 -9.82
N LYS A 75 -25.13 1.10 -8.72
CA LYS A 75 -24.26 2.25 -8.42
C LYS A 75 -22.81 1.84 -8.54
N SER A 76 -22.20 2.18 -9.67
CA SER A 76 -20.74 2.15 -9.84
C SER A 76 -20.21 3.59 -9.97
N ASN A 77 -19.17 3.90 -9.21
CA ASN A 77 -18.47 5.17 -9.35
C ASN A 77 -16.96 4.92 -9.31
N VAL A 78 -16.45 4.46 -10.44
CA VAL A 78 -15.04 4.12 -10.62
C VAL A 78 -14.15 5.35 -10.37
N ALA A 79 -14.59 6.54 -10.75
CA ALA A 79 -13.83 7.77 -10.52
C ALA A 79 -13.70 8.10 -9.02
N ALA A 80 -14.74 7.88 -8.21
CA ALA A 80 -14.66 8.00 -6.76
C ALA A 80 -13.73 6.93 -6.16
N TYR A 81 -13.84 5.69 -6.61
CA TYR A 81 -12.94 4.60 -6.21
C TYR A 81 -11.47 4.93 -6.48
N LEU A 82 -11.12 5.38 -7.69
CA LEU A 82 -9.74 5.73 -8.04
C LEU A 82 -9.23 6.90 -7.18
N ARG A 83 -10.04 7.92 -6.92
CA ARG A 83 -9.66 9.04 -6.04
C ARG A 83 -9.37 8.58 -4.61
N ILE A 84 -10.22 7.72 -4.05
CA ILE A 84 -10.03 7.18 -2.71
C ILE A 84 -8.78 6.29 -2.67
N LEU A 85 -8.58 5.46 -3.69
CA LEU A 85 -7.42 4.58 -3.77
C LEU A 85 -6.11 5.38 -3.84
N ILE A 86 -6.04 6.37 -4.74
CA ILE A 86 -4.87 7.24 -4.88
C ILE A 86 -4.62 8.00 -3.57
N SER A 87 -5.67 8.60 -2.98
CA SER A 87 -5.55 9.33 -1.72
C SER A 87 -5.08 8.42 -0.58
N GLY A 88 -5.59 7.20 -0.48
CA GLY A 88 -5.22 6.24 0.55
C GLY A 88 -3.78 5.76 0.42
N VAL A 89 -3.33 5.48 -0.81
CA VAL A 89 -1.94 5.10 -1.08
C VAL A 89 -1.00 6.25 -0.75
N LEU A 90 -1.30 7.48 -1.18
CA LEU A 90 -0.49 8.66 -0.85
C LEU A 90 -0.43 8.93 0.65
N ALA A 91 -1.56 8.81 1.36
CA ALA A 91 -1.60 8.97 2.82
C ALA A 91 -0.72 7.93 3.53
N ASN A 92 -0.78 6.65 3.10
CA ASN A 92 0.10 5.62 3.65
C ASN A 92 1.58 5.92 3.42
N VAL A 93 1.95 6.31 2.19
CA VAL A 93 3.35 6.67 1.87
C VAL A 93 3.81 7.84 2.74
N PHE A 94 2.96 8.86 2.92
CA PHE A 94 3.27 10.00 3.77
C PHE A 94 3.50 9.60 5.24
N ILE A 95 2.60 8.79 5.81
CA ILE A 95 2.72 8.32 7.20
C ILE A 95 3.98 7.46 7.38
N VAL A 96 4.26 6.55 6.45
CA VAL A 96 5.47 5.72 6.49
C VAL A 96 6.74 6.55 6.40
N ALA A 97 6.76 7.56 5.51
CA ALA A 97 7.90 8.45 5.37
C ALA A 97 8.17 9.23 6.67
N ILE A 98 7.13 9.77 7.32
CA ILE A 98 7.28 10.44 8.63
C ILE A 98 7.78 9.47 9.70
N ASN A 99 7.25 8.25 9.75
CA ASN A 99 7.71 7.24 10.71
C ASN A 99 9.20 6.96 10.49
N GLN A 100 9.66 6.84 9.24
CA GLN A 100 11.07 6.61 8.95
C GLN A 100 11.97 7.82 9.26
N LEU A 101 11.47 9.05 9.16
CA LEU A 101 12.20 10.25 9.59
C LEU A 101 12.30 10.36 11.12
N THR A 102 11.28 9.89 11.85
CA THR A 102 11.23 9.96 13.31
C THR A 102 12.00 8.81 13.95
N ASP A 103 11.90 7.61 13.37
CA ASP A 103 12.48 6.39 13.92
C ASP A 103 13.93 6.14 13.45
N ILE A 104 14.66 7.16 12.99
CA ILE A 104 16.04 7.01 12.46
C ILE A 104 16.94 6.30 13.48
N ASP A 105 16.98 6.79 14.72
CA ASP A 105 17.87 6.25 15.75
C ASP A 105 17.43 4.86 16.21
N ILE A 106 16.11 4.60 16.22
CA ILE A 106 15.52 3.32 16.58
C ILE A 106 15.82 2.26 15.50
N ASP A 107 15.60 2.60 14.22
CA ASP A 107 15.86 1.70 13.09
C ASP A 107 17.37 1.44 12.95
N LYS A 108 18.24 2.42 13.23
CA LYS A 108 19.71 2.23 13.32
C LYS A 108 20.09 1.26 14.45
N ALA A 109 19.56 1.46 15.66
CA ALA A 109 19.83 0.58 16.81
C ALA A 109 19.38 -0.87 16.56
N ASN A 110 18.32 -1.05 15.77
CA ASN A 110 17.81 -2.37 15.36
C ASN A 110 18.51 -2.97 14.13
N GLY A 111 19.58 -2.33 13.62
CA GLY A 111 20.34 -2.82 12.47
C GLY A 111 19.56 -2.84 11.16
N LYS A 112 18.49 -2.05 11.06
CA LYS A 112 17.61 -2.05 9.89
C LYS A 112 18.14 -1.07 8.84
N PRO A 113 18.19 -1.47 7.56
CA PRO A 113 18.64 -0.58 6.50
C PRO A 113 17.63 0.56 6.29
N LEU A 114 18.12 1.80 6.39
CA LEU A 114 17.32 3.00 6.10
C LEU A 114 17.43 3.34 4.61
N PRO A 115 16.30 3.55 3.90
CA PRO A 115 16.33 4.03 2.52
C PRO A 115 16.66 5.53 2.43
N ILE A 116 16.69 6.20 3.57
CA ILE A 116 16.99 7.63 3.70
C ILE A 116 18.48 7.73 4.08
N ALA A 117 19.21 8.62 3.40
CA ALA A 117 20.59 8.92 3.78
C ALA A 117 20.60 9.49 5.21
N ALA A 118 21.51 8.98 6.02
CA ALA A 118 21.82 9.49 7.35
C ALA A 118 22.84 10.63 7.27
#